data_AF-A0A7J8WIK9-F1
#
_entry.id   AF-A0A7J8WIK9-F1
#
_cell.length_a   1.000
_cell.length_b   1.000
_cell.length_c   1.000
_cell.angle_alpha   90.00
_cell.angle_beta   90.00
_cell.angle_gamma   90.00
#
_symmetry.space_group_name_H-M   'P 1'
#
loop_
_entity.id
_entity.type
_entity.pdbx_description
1 polymer ?
#
loop_
_entity_poly.entity_id
_entity_poly.type
_entity_poly.pdbx_seq_one_letter_code
_entity_poly.pdbx_strand_id
1 'polypeptide(L)'
;MKLIQHPNVVRLYEVMGSKTKIFIVLEFVTGGELFDKIVNNGRMREDEARRYFQQLINAVDYCHSRGVYHRDLKPENLLLDAYGNLKVSDFGLSALSKQVRVIMISSFFPSTWWAITKL
;
A
#
# COMPACT_ATOMS: atom_id res chain seq x y z
N MET A 1 -4.55 13.59 11.22
CA MET A 1 -4.44 13.02 9.86
C MET A 1 -5.84 12.84 9.30
N LYS A 2 -6.12 13.23 8.05
CA LYS A 2 -7.33 12.76 7.36
C LYS A 2 -7.19 11.24 7.27
N LEU A 3 -8.02 10.49 8.00
CA LEU A 3 -7.95 9.04 8.04
C LEU A 3 -8.18 8.51 6.62
N ILE A 4 -7.17 7.82 6.07
CA ILE A 4 -7.33 7.10 4.80
C ILE A 4 -8.28 5.95 5.10
N GLN A 5 -9.47 6.01 4.50
CA GLN A 5 -10.48 4.98 4.60
C GLN A 5 -10.92 4.61 3.20
N HIS A 6 -10.42 3.49 2.71
CA HIS A 6 -10.74 2.95 1.40
C HIS A 6 -10.83 1.42 1.52
N PRO A 7 -11.81 0.76 0.87
CA PRO A 7 -11.96 -0.69 0.97
C PRO A 7 -10.70 -1.46 0.57
N ASN A 8 -9.91 -0.95 -0.39
CA ASN A 8 -8.69 -1.59 -0.87
C ASN A 8 -7.39 -1.03 -0.27
N VAL A 9 -7.46 -0.31 0.86
CA VAL A 9 -6.26 0.16 1.60
C VAL A 9 -6.37 -0.33 3.03
N VAL A 10 -5.27 -0.88 3.56
CA VAL A 10 -5.19 -1.31 4.96
C VAL A 10 -5.41 -0.10 5.87
N ARG A 11 -6.41 -0.21 6.74
CA ARG A 11 -6.75 0.88 7.65
C ARG A 11 -5.71 1.02 8.75
N LEU A 12 -5.25 2.26 8.97
CA LEU A 12 -4.54 2.64 10.19
C LEU A 12 -5.59 2.99 11.27
N TYR A 13 -5.63 2.20 12.34
CA TYR A 13 -6.52 2.47 13.47
C TYR A 13 -5.92 3.52 14.40
N GLU A 14 -4.68 3.31 14.83
CA GLU A 14 -4.05 4.15 15.84
C GLU A 14 -2.52 4.16 15.72
N VAL A 15 -1.91 5.26 16.15
CA VAL A 15 -0.46 5.37 16.34
C VAL A 15 -0.22 5.76 17.79
N MET A 16 0.53 4.93 18.52
CA MET A 16 0.86 5.15 19.91
C MET A 16 2.37 5.35 20.04
N GLY A 17 2.80 6.16 21.01
CA GLY A 17 4.21 6.45 21.25
C GLY A 17 4.58 6.20 22.72
N SER A 18 5.78 5.68 22.93
CA SER A 18 6.48 5.73 24.21
C SER A 18 7.75 6.57 24.07
N LYS A 19 8.52 6.74 25.15
CA LYS A 19 9.80 7.47 25.10
C LYS A 19 10.81 6.86 24.11
N THR A 20 10.68 5.58 23.78
CA THR A 20 11.68 4.85 22.98
C THR A 20 11.10 4.10 21.78
N LYS A 21 9.78 4.00 21.65
CA LYS A 21 9.14 3.19 20.61
C LYS A 21 7.89 3.86 20.04
N ILE A 22 7.61 3.58 18.78
CA ILE A 22 6.35 3.90 18.11
C ILE A 22 5.64 2.58 17.84
N PHE A 23 4.36 2.52 18.17
CA PHE A 23 3.47 1.40 17.90
C PHE A 23 2.42 1.84 16.89
N ILE A 24 2.17 1.01 15.88
CA ILE A 24 1.26 1.33 14.79
C ILE A 24 0.23 0.20 14.72
N VAL A 25 -1.03 0.52 14.96
CA VAL A 25 -2.14 -0.43 14.99
C VAL A 25 -2.84 -0.39 13.64
N LEU A 26 -2.74 -1.50 12.89
CA LEU A 26 -3.28 -1.63 11.53
C LEU A 26 -4.43 -2.64 11.49
N GLU A 27 -5.23 -2.57 10.43
CA GLU A 27 -6.18 -3.62 10.04
C GLU A 27 -5.47 -4.95 9.82
N PHE A 28 -5.94 -6.00 10.49
CA PHE A 28 -5.45 -7.36 10.30
C PHE A 28 -6.10 -7.97 9.05
N VAL A 29 -5.26 -8.38 8.10
CA VAL A 29 -5.67 -8.93 6.80
C VAL A 29 -5.32 -10.42 6.77
N THR A 30 -6.32 -11.27 6.58
CA THR A 30 -6.23 -12.73 6.83
C THR A 30 -5.89 -13.59 5.62
N GLY A 31 -6.01 -13.06 4.39
CA GLY A 31 -5.85 -13.82 3.15
C GLY A 31 -4.41 -13.90 2.62
N GLY A 32 -3.44 -13.41 3.39
CA GLY A 32 -2.02 -13.46 3.03
C GLY A 32 -1.64 -12.54 1.87
N GLU A 33 -0.48 -12.79 1.28
CA GLU A 33 0.05 -12.00 0.18
C GLU A 33 -0.53 -12.44 -1.16
N LEU A 34 -0.91 -11.46 -2.00
CA LEU A 34 -1.31 -11.72 -3.38
C LEU A 34 -0.15 -12.37 -4.16
N PHE A 35 1.09 -12.01 -3.84
CA PHE A 35 2.27 -12.57 -4.48
C PHE A 35 2.39 -14.09 -4.25
N ASP A 36 2.19 -14.56 -3.02
CA ASP A 36 2.21 -16.00 -2.71
C ASP A 36 1.16 -16.77 -3.51
N LYS A 37 -0.03 -16.17 -3.70
CA LYS A 37 -1.08 -16.78 -4.53
C LYS A 37 -0.64 -16.92 -5.99
N ILE A 38 0.09 -15.94 -6.51
CA ILE A 38 0.63 -15.99 -7.89
C ILE A 38 1.75 -17.03 -7.99
N VAL A 39 2.69 -17.06 -7.04
CA VAL A 39 3.81 -18.00 -7.07
C VAL A 39 3.33 -19.45 -6.95
N ASN A 40 2.40 -19.72 -6.04
CA ASN A 40 1.93 -21.07 -5.77
C ASN A 40 1.01 -21.63 -6.86
N ASN A 41 0.21 -20.78 -7.52
CA ASN A 41 -0.76 -21.21 -8.53
C ASN A 41 -0.26 -21.02 -9.96
N GLY A 42 0.92 -20.43 -10.15
CA GLY A 42 1.49 -20.11 -11.46
C GLY A 42 0.79 -18.92 -12.12
N ARG A 43 0.50 -19.02 -13.43
CA ARG A 43 -0.10 -17.91 -14.18
C ARG A 43 -1.55 -17.65 -13.74
N MET A 44 -1.81 -16.43 -13.28
CA MET A 44 -3.15 -15.95 -13.02
C MET A 44 -3.94 -15.74 -14.32
N ARG A 45 -5.24 -16.05 -14.30
CA ARG A 45 -6.13 -15.74 -15.42
C ARG A 45 -6.26 -14.23 -15.59
N GLU A 46 -6.32 -13.77 -16.84
CA GLU A 46 -6.37 -12.34 -17.16
C GLU A 46 -7.54 -11.62 -16.46
N ASP A 47 -8.70 -12.26 -16.35
CA ASP A 47 -9.88 -11.68 -15.69
C ASP A 47 -9.64 -11.42 -14.20
N GLU A 48 -8.94 -12.32 -13.52
CA GLU A 48 -8.60 -12.18 -12.10
C GLU A 48 -7.53 -11.09 -11.92
N ALA A 49 -6.52 -11.08 -12.78
CA ALA A 49 -5.49 -10.04 -12.79
C ALA A 49 -6.09 -8.65 -13.03
N ARG A 50 -7.02 -8.53 -13.99
CA ARG A 50 -7.76 -7.28 -14.28
C ARG A 50 -8.54 -6.79 -13.07
N ARG A 51 -9.19 -7.70 -12.32
CA ARG A 51 -9.91 -7.35 -11.08
C ARG A 51 -8.97 -6.77 -10.03
N TYR A 52 -7.83 -7.42 -9.75
CA TYR A 52 -6.87 -6.89 -8.78
C TYR A 52 -6.26 -5.58 -9.23
N PHE A 53 -5.94 -5.45 -10.52
CA PHE A 53 -5.39 -4.21 -11.08
C PHE A 53 -6.37 -3.05 -10.92
N GLN A 54 -7.66 -3.25 -11.21
CA GLN A 54 -8.67 -2.22 -11.00
C GLN A 54 -8.77 -1.79 -9.53
N GLN A 55 -8.73 -2.75 -8.59
CA GLN A 55 -8.72 -2.46 -7.15
C GLN A 55 -7.48 -1.68 -6.74
N LEU A 56 -6.32 -2.01 -7.29
CA LEU A 56 -5.07 -1.32 -7.04
C LEU A 56 -5.13 0.14 -7.53
N ILE A 57 -5.57 0.35 -8.77
CA ILE A 57 -5.69 1.69 -9.34
C ILE A 57 -6.67 2.55 -8.53
N ASN A 58 -7.81 1.99 -8.12
CA ASN A 58 -8.78 2.70 -7.29
C ASN A 58 -8.18 3.10 -5.93
N ALA A 59 -7.42 2.20 -5.28
CA ALA A 59 -6.72 2.49 -4.03
C ALA A 59 -5.67 3.60 -4.19
N VAL A 60 -4.86 3.50 -5.25
CA VAL A 60 -3.80 4.46 -5.56
C VAL A 60 -4.38 5.85 -5.85
N ASP A 61 -5.41 5.93 -6.69
CA ASP A 61 -6.09 7.19 -7.02
C ASP A 61 -6.74 7.84 -5.79
N TYR A 62 -7.38 7.04 -4.93
CA TYR A 62 -7.93 7.51 -3.65
C TYR A 62 -6.85 8.14 -2.75
N CYS A 63 -5.68 7.51 -2.67
CA CYS A 63 -4.56 8.01 -1.86
C CYS A 63 -3.92 9.25 -2.51
N HIS A 64 -3.70 9.23 -3.82
CA HIS A 64 -3.08 10.33 -4.57
C HIS A 64 -3.92 11.60 -4.53
N SER A 65 -5.25 11.49 -4.67
CA SER A 65 -6.17 12.63 -4.52
C SER A 65 -6.14 13.28 -3.13
N ARG A 66 -5.56 12.59 -2.13
CA ARG A 66 -5.35 13.09 -0.76
C ARG A 66 -3.89 13.46 -0.48
N GLY A 67 -3.03 13.48 -1.50
CA GLY A 67 -1.61 13.84 -1.39
C GLY A 67 -0.74 12.77 -0.73
N VAL A 68 -1.25 11.54 -0.62
CA VAL A 68 -0.53 10.40 -0.04
C VAL A 68 0.01 9.53 -1.18
N TYR A 69 1.32 9.38 -1.24
CA TYR A 69 2.00 8.64 -2.30
C TYR A 69 2.77 7.47 -1.66
N HIS A 70 2.50 6.23 -2.09
CA HIS A 70 3.12 5.03 -1.51
C HIS A 70 4.65 5.04 -1.61
N ARG A 71 5.18 5.46 -2.76
CA ARG A 71 6.61 5.56 -3.12
C ARG A 71 7.40 4.25 -3.19
N ASP A 72 6.91 3.16 -2.59
CA ASP A 72 7.54 1.83 -2.68
C ASP A 72 6.50 0.72 -2.85
N LEU A 73 5.71 0.80 -3.92
CA LEU A 73 4.67 -0.19 -4.17
C LEU A 73 5.35 -1.49 -4.64
N LYS A 74 5.30 -2.52 -3.79
CA LYS A 74 5.89 -3.84 -4.03
C LYS A 74 4.82 -4.93 -3.91
N PRO A 75 5.01 -6.09 -4.54
CA PRO A 75 4.08 -7.22 -4.44
C PRO A 75 3.83 -7.67 -2.99
N GLU A 76 4.85 -7.57 -2.14
CA GLU A 76 4.81 -7.86 -0.69
C GLU A 76 3.78 -6.98 0.05
N ASN A 77 3.47 -5.80 -0.48
CA ASN A 77 2.51 -4.85 0.11
C ASN A 77 1.08 -5.02 -0.44
N LEU A 78 0.84 -6.06 -1.24
CA LEU A 78 -0.46 -6.39 -1.81
C LEU A 78 -1.03 -7.60 -1.07
N LEU A 79 -1.92 -7.34 -0.12
CA LEU A 79 -2.54 -8.37 0.70
C LEU A 79 -3.94 -8.72 0.17
N LEU A 80 -4.45 -9.89 0.56
CA LEU A 80 -5.82 -10.30 0.28
C LEU A 80 -6.63 -10.39 1.56
N ASP A 81 -7.85 -9.86 1.56
CA ASP A 81 -8.79 -10.07 2.66
C ASP A 81 -9.44 -11.47 2.61
N ALA A 82 -10.26 -11.79 3.61
CA ALA A 82 -10.99 -13.05 3.71
C ALA A 82 -11.92 -13.34 2.51
N TYR A 83 -12.27 -12.32 1.72
CA TYR A 83 -13.11 -12.42 0.54
C TYR A 83 -12.31 -12.41 -0.76
N GLY A 84 -10.97 -12.42 -0.67
CA GLY A 84 -10.07 -12.38 -1.82
C GLY A 84 -10.04 -11.02 -2.52
N ASN A 85 -10.32 -9.91 -1.82
CA ASN A 85 -10.12 -8.57 -2.37
C ASN A 85 -8.75 -8.02 -1.98
N LEU A 86 -8.18 -7.23 -2.87
CA LEU A 86 -6.90 -6.57 -2.66
C LEU A 86 -7.00 -5.52 -1.54
N LYS A 87 -6.02 -5.56 -0.64
CA LYS A 87 -5.74 -4.59 0.41
C LYS A 87 -4.29 -4.15 0.25
N VAL A 88 -4.07 -2.89 -0.10
CA VAL A 88 -2.70 -2.36 -0.16
C VAL A 88 -2.27 -1.92 1.24
N SER A 89 -1.21 -2.54 1.77
CA SER A 89 -0.58 -2.19 3.04
C SER A 89 0.36 -1.00 2.89
N ASP A 90 0.91 -0.49 4.00
CA ASP A 90 1.98 0.51 4.09
C ASP A 90 1.78 1.90 3.44
N PHE A 91 0.63 2.14 2.80
CA PHE A 91 0.23 3.47 2.34
C PHE A 91 0.21 4.51 3.47
N GLY A 92 -0.26 4.15 4.66
CA GLY A 92 -0.32 5.06 5.81
C GLY A 92 1.05 5.46 6.35
N LEU A 93 2.04 4.56 6.25
CA LEU A 93 3.41 4.79 6.69
C LEU A 93 4.18 5.71 5.75
N SER A 94 3.87 5.72 4.45
CA SER A 94 4.48 6.63 3.49
C SER A 94 4.15 8.11 3.76
N ALA A 95 2.94 8.38 4.28
CA ALA A 95 2.53 9.70 4.77
C ALA A 95 3.17 10.03 6.13
N LEU A 96 3.21 9.04 7.05
CA LEU A 96 3.88 9.18 8.35
C LEU A 96 5.38 9.44 8.19
N SER A 97 6.01 8.79 7.22
CA SER A 97 7.41 8.91 6.84
C SER A 97 7.77 10.34 6.45
N LYS A 98 6.87 11.10 5.81
CA LYS A 98 7.10 12.54 5.60
C LYS A 98 7.09 13.32 6.92
N GLN A 99 6.16 13.03 7.83
CA GLN A 99 6.06 13.69 9.14
C GLN A 99 7.28 13.38 10.02
N VAL A 100 7.77 12.13 9.98
CA VAL A 100 8.99 11.68 10.66
C VAL A 100 10.25 12.19 9.95
N ARG A 101 10.22 12.39 8.61
CA ARG A 101 11.29 13.03 7.82
C ARG A 101 11.35 14.54 7.93
N VAL A 102 10.41 15.23 8.59
CA VAL A 102 10.57 16.67 8.87
C VAL A 102 11.79 16.94 9.77
N ILE A 103 12.42 15.89 10.35
CA ILE A 103 13.68 16.00 11.11
C ILE A 103 14.92 15.57 10.30
N MET A 104 14.81 15.07 9.05
CA MET A 104 16.01 14.85 8.21
C MET A 104 15.83 15.25 6.75
N ILE A 105 16.39 16.43 6.50
CA ILE A 105 17.15 16.92 5.33
C ILE A 105 16.55 16.70 3.93
N SER A 106 16.52 17.84 3.22
CA SER A 106 16.22 18.04 1.81
C SER A 106 16.96 17.09 0.85
N SER A 107 16.45 17.11 -0.40
CA SER A 107 17.08 16.66 -1.65
C SER A 107 17.22 15.15 -1.88
N PHE A 108 16.37 14.59 -2.76
CA PHE A 108 16.77 14.02 -4.07
C PHE A 108 15.53 13.45 -4.79
N PHE A 109 15.29 13.87 -6.03
CA PHE A 109 14.49 13.13 -7.02
C PHE A 109 15.34 11.95 -7.53
N PRO A 110 14.80 10.73 -7.79
CA PRO A 110 14.80 10.27 -9.19
C PRO A 110 13.82 9.12 -9.62
N SER A 111 13.59 9.09 -10.94
CA SER A 111 13.67 7.96 -11.92
C SER A 111 12.65 6.81 -12.03
N THR A 112 11.65 6.60 -11.17
CA THR A 112 10.80 5.39 -11.28
C THR A 112 9.72 5.39 -12.37
N TRP A 113 9.58 6.46 -13.16
CA TRP A 113 8.58 6.57 -14.23
C TRP A 113 8.88 5.74 -15.51
N TRP A 114 10.07 5.14 -15.62
CA TRP A 114 10.48 4.38 -16.81
C TRP A 114 9.82 2.98 -16.92
N ALA A 115 9.37 2.39 -15.82
CA ALA A 115 8.96 0.98 -15.80
C ALA A 115 7.51 0.70 -16.27
N ILE A 116 6.67 1.73 -16.46
CA ILE A 116 5.21 1.54 -16.61
C ILE A 116 4.72 1.59 -18.07
N THR A 117 5.54 1.96 -19.06
CA THR A 117 5.09 2.09 -20.46
C THR A 117 5.51 0.95 -21.40
N LYS A 118 5.89 -0.22 -20.87
CA LYS A 118 6.16 -1.42 -21.69
C LYS A 118 5.49 -2.69 -21.14
N LEU A 119 4.17 -2.63 -21.04
CA LEU A 119 3.30 -3.79 -21.20
C LEU A 119 2.32 -3.49 -22.33
#